data_AF-A0AAE9A9M1-F1
#
_entry.id   AF-A0AAE9A9M1-F1
#
_cell.length_a   1.000
_cell.length_b   1.000
_cell.length_c   1.000
_cell.angle_alpha   90.00
_cell.angle_beta   90.00
_cell.angle_gamma   90.00
#
_symmetry.space_group_name_H-M   'P 1'
#
loop_
_entity.id
_entity.type
_entity.pdbx_description
1 polymer ?
#
loop_
_entity_poly.entity_id
_entity_poly.type
_entity_poly.pdbx_seq_one_letter_code
_entity_poly.pdbx_strand_id
1 'polypeptide(L)'
;MKLAHFLCCSIMLIESVNAALIMAEVYGKPTTTKEVYSSKVKSWNECIAECYHVQSCVAAWKNGSTCYTFDYWLMETITQTKQINGSIVAFKIENKSKECPSGSNPPTFGNKNATGSLYIDYDSKIPPMWVHFNIYYTEGTWKLNYEEDRFCGEYQYDGFVSHADSTVSCSFVWYNEYTTGYTYDEVKETCDKYAYDMAGFKYKEDVAMFVESAKKYLGKIKDTKAYVRVDGIRTAACQKTPKTAYCMSEKGFTFTGPTPDFSLYKWVTNSSAQHVKGEDCIVMIIDGNAAVKMDVRACTDTVMHARIFICSLLRKK
;
A
#
# COMPACT_ATOMS: atom_id res chain seq x y z
N MET A 1 -54.13 -9.88 2.75
CA MET A 1 -53.51 -8.76 3.47
C MET A 1 -52.00 -8.91 3.34
N LYS A 2 -51.37 -8.25 2.34
CA LYS A 2 -49.93 -8.34 2.09
C LYS A 2 -49.22 -7.41 3.07
N LEU A 3 -48.53 -7.99 4.05
CA LEU A 3 -47.75 -7.24 5.04
C LEU A 3 -46.50 -6.69 4.32
N ALA A 4 -46.42 -5.36 4.19
CA ALA A 4 -45.26 -4.68 3.65
C ALA A 4 -44.03 -4.98 4.54
N HIS A 5 -42.99 -5.57 3.94
CA HIS A 5 -41.68 -5.71 4.57
C HIS A 5 -41.05 -4.32 4.70
N PHE A 6 -41.08 -3.75 5.90
CA PHE A 6 -40.30 -2.56 6.23
C PHE A 6 -38.83 -2.96 6.35
N LEU A 7 -38.04 -2.68 5.32
CA LEU A 7 -36.58 -2.70 5.38
C LEU A 7 -36.13 -1.35 5.94
N CYS A 8 -35.51 -1.34 7.13
CA CYS A 8 -34.91 -0.12 7.67
C CYS A 8 -33.45 -0.07 7.21
N CYS A 9 -33.11 0.88 6.36
CA CYS A 9 -31.73 1.16 5.97
C CYS A 9 -31.31 2.42 6.73
N SER A 10 -30.39 2.27 7.69
CA SER A 10 -29.80 3.41 8.39
C SER A 10 -28.71 4.01 7.49
N ILE A 11 -29.01 5.14 6.84
CA ILE A 11 -28.05 5.86 6.00
C ILE A 11 -27.33 6.89 6.88
N MET A 12 -26.07 6.62 7.25
CA MET A 12 -25.14 7.68 7.67
C MET A 12 -24.37 8.15 6.43
N LEU A 13 -24.53 9.42 6.04
CA LEU A 13 -23.80 10.03 4.93
C LEU A 13 -22.54 10.71 5.48
N ILE A 14 -21.36 10.23 5.08
CA ILE A 14 -20.09 10.95 5.22
C ILE A 14 -19.41 10.93 3.85
N GLU A 15 -18.98 12.11 3.39
CA GLU A 15 -18.39 12.31 2.06
C GLU A 15 -16.92 11.88 2.01
N SER A 16 -16.64 10.78 1.32
CA SER A 16 -15.37 10.61 0.59
C SER A 16 -15.63 9.81 -0.68
N VAL A 17 -14.89 10.15 -1.74
CA VAL A 17 -15.05 9.65 -3.10
C VAL A 17 -14.96 8.12 -3.16
N ASN A 18 -15.84 7.52 -3.97
CA ASN A 18 -15.97 6.10 -4.34
C ASN A 18 -16.93 5.28 -3.44
N ALA A 19 -17.96 4.70 -4.05
CA ALA A 19 -19.09 3.91 -3.50
C ALA A 19 -19.34 4.01 -1.97
N ALA A 20 -20.43 4.67 -1.55
CA ALA A 20 -20.80 4.76 -0.15
C ALA A 20 -21.07 3.35 0.41
N LEU A 21 -20.24 2.89 1.35
CA LEU A 21 -20.50 1.64 2.07
C LEU A 21 -21.76 1.81 2.93
N ILE A 22 -22.60 0.79 2.98
CA ILE A 22 -23.79 0.71 3.83
C ILE A 22 -23.75 -0.56 4.68
N MET A 23 -24.57 -0.59 5.74
CA MET A 23 -24.76 -1.76 6.58
C MET A 23 -26.13 -2.39 6.26
N ALA A 24 -26.13 -3.49 5.50
CA ALA A 24 -27.34 -4.20 5.08
C ALA A 24 -27.74 -5.26 6.10
N GLU A 25 -28.90 -5.07 6.74
CA GLU A 25 -29.41 -5.97 7.78
C GLU A 25 -30.18 -7.17 7.21
N VAL A 26 -29.95 -8.34 7.79
CA VAL A 26 -30.57 -9.61 7.40
C VAL A 26 -30.84 -10.49 8.60
N TYR A 27 -31.82 -11.39 8.49
CA TYR A 27 -32.01 -12.45 9.48
C TYR A 27 -30.95 -13.54 9.30
N GLY A 28 -30.02 -13.60 10.23
CA GLY A 28 -28.86 -14.47 10.14
C GLY A 28 -28.23 -14.75 11.49
N LYS A 29 -27.40 -15.79 11.54
CA LYS A 29 -26.61 -16.12 12.72
C LYS A 29 -25.25 -16.70 12.29
N PRO A 30 -24.12 -16.21 12.81
CA PRO A 30 -22.82 -16.78 12.53
C PRO A 30 -22.73 -18.20 13.10
N THR A 31 -22.04 -19.10 12.39
CA THR A 31 -21.83 -20.49 12.84
C THR A 31 -20.86 -20.56 14.02
N THR A 32 -19.91 -19.63 14.09
CA THR A 32 -18.92 -19.50 15.15
C THR A 32 -18.70 -18.04 15.53
N THR A 33 -18.25 -17.82 16.75
CA THR A 33 -17.76 -16.53 17.26
C THR A 33 -16.38 -16.67 17.88
N LYS A 34 -15.68 -17.77 17.56
CA LYS A 34 -14.29 -17.97 17.97
C LYS A 34 -13.41 -17.00 17.19
N GLU A 35 -12.43 -16.41 17.87
CA GLU A 35 -11.37 -15.57 17.26
C GLU A 35 -11.84 -14.25 16.63
N VAL A 36 -13.15 -13.96 16.62
CA VAL A 36 -13.68 -12.68 16.18
C VAL A 36 -13.62 -11.65 17.31
N TYR A 37 -13.59 -10.38 16.93
CA TYR A 37 -13.62 -9.29 17.91
C TYR A 37 -14.97 -9.22 18.60
N SER A 38 -14.95 -8.96 19.91
CA SER A 38 -16.16 -8.76 20.68
C SER A 38 -16.05 -7.62 21.67
N SER A 39 -17.16 -6.93 21.87
CA SER A 39 -17.27 -5.76 22.73
C SER A 39 -18.60 -5.79 23.50
N LYS A 40 -18.73 -4.93 24.51
CA LYS A 40 -20.00 -4.72 25.22
C LYS A 40 -20.67 -3.46 24.70
N VAL A 41 -21.86 -3.63 24.15
CA VAL A 41 -22.68 -2.54 23.59
C VAL A 41 -24.06 -2.50 24.24
N LYS A 42 -24.66 -1.32 24.30
CA LYS A 42 -26.00 -1.10 24.85
C LYS A 42 -27.08 -1.30 23.78
N SER A 43 -26.78 -1.00 22.52
CA SER A 43 -27.75 -1.04 21.41
C SER A 43 -27.26 -1.82 20.19
N TRP A 44 -28.19 -2.16 19.28
CA TRP A 44 -27.83 -2.75 17.99
C TRP A 44 -27.11 -1.75 17.08
N ASN A 45 -27.57 -0.49 17.09
CA ASN A 45 -26.95 0.59 16.34
C ASN A 45 -25.49 0.83 16.75
N GLU A 46 -25.16 0.71 18.04
CA GLU A 46 -23.77 0.75 18.51
C GLU A 46 -22.93 -0.37 17.89
N CYS A 47 -23.45 -1.60 17.83
CA CYS A 47 -22.75 -2.74 17.21
C CYS A 47 -22.53 -2.54 15.70
N ILE A 48 -23.53 -2.03 15.00
CA ILE A 48 -23.41 -1.67 13.58
C ILE A 48 -22.34 -0.59 13.40
N ALA A 49 -22.35 0.45 14.24
CA ALA A 49 -21.41 1.56 14.16
C ALA A 49 -19.96 1.11 14.42
N GLU A 50 -19.74 0.21 15.37
CA GLU A 50 -18.41 -0.39 15.61
C GLU A 50 -17.83 -1.01 14.34
N CYS A 51 -18.60 -1.85 13.64
CA CYS A 51 -18.15 -2.42 12.37
C CYS A 51 -18.03 -1.39 11.24
N TYR A 52 -18.96 -0.43 11.18
CA TYR A 52 -18.95 0.58 10.13
C TYR A 52 -17.67 1.43 10.14
N HIS A 53 -17.16 1.77 11.33
CA HIS A 53 -15.96 2.60 11.48
C HIS A 53 -14.65 1.81 11.47
N VAL A 54 -14.67 0.50 11.70
CA VAL A 54 -13.49 -0.36 11.52
C VAL A 54 -13.27 -0.63 10.03
N GLN A 55 -12.07 -0.31 9.53
CA GLN A 55 -11.73 -0.41 8.10
C GLN A 55 -11.84 -1.85 7.58
N SER A 56 -11.38 -2.83 8.36
CA SER A 56 -11.36 -4.25 8.01
C SER A 56 -12.70 -4.98 8.17
N CYS A 57 -13.66 -4.39 8.88
CA CYS A 57 -14.89 -5.07 9.26
C CYS A 57 -15.88 -5.17 8.09
N VAL A 58 -16.44 -6.36 7.91
CA VAL A 58 -17.41 -6.70 6.85
C VAL A 58 -18.76 -7.16 7.38
N ALA A 59 -18.85 -7.56 8.65
CA ALA A 59 -20.12 -7.92 9.26
C ALA A 59 -20.17 -7.63 10.77
N ALA A 60 -21.38 -7.40 11.28
CA ALA A 60 -21.67 -7.25 12.70
C ALA A 60 -22.82 -8.17 13.13
N TRP A 61 -22.74 -8.70 14.34
CA TRP A 61 -23.79 -9.51 14.96
C TRP A 61 -23.87 -9.22 16.46
N LYS A 62 -25.07 -9.01 16.99
CA LYS A 62 -25.29 -8.78 18.43
C LYS A 62 -26.01 -9.95 19.07
N ASN A 63 -25.46 -10.46 20.17
CA ASN A 63 -26.10 -11.47 21.00
C ASN A 63 -26.18 -10.98 22.44
N GLY A 64 -27.40 -10.65 22.89
CA GLY A 64 -27.62 -9.99 24.18
C GLY A 64 -26.93 -8.62 24.22
N SER A 65 -25.98 -8.44 25.13
CA SER A 65 -25.16 -7.22 25.29
C SER A 65 -23.79 -7.29 24.61
N THR A 66 -23.47 -8.42 23.96
CA THR A 66 -22.19 -8.58 23.27
C THR A 66 -22.36 -8.27 21.79
N CYS A 67 -21.56 -7.35 21.26
CA CYS A 67 -21.37 -7.18 19.83
C CYS A 67 -20.21 -8.07 19.37
N TYR A 68 -20.36 -8.68 18.21
CA TYR A 68 -19.32 -9.40 17.50
C TYR A 68 -19.12 -8.73 16.14
N THR A 69 -17.89 -8.34 15.84
CA THR A 69 -17.52 -7.75 14.55
C THR A 69 -16.56 -8.68 13.83
N PHE A 70 -16.80 -8.86 12.53
CA PHE A 70 -16.08 -9.81 11.69
C PHE A 70 -15.27 -9.02 10.68
N ASP A 71 -13.94 -9.10 10.81
CA ASP A 71 -13.03 -8.64 9.77
C ASP A 71 -13.11 -9.55 8.55
N TYR A 72 -12.74 -9.05 7.37
CA TYR A 72 -12.86 -9.80 6.12
C TYR A 72 -12.16 -11.18 6.16
N TRP A 73 -11.05 -11.30 6.90
CA TRP A 73 -10.31 -12.56 7.06
C TRP A 73 -10.85 -13.48 8.16
N LEU A 74 -11.79 -13.00 8.99
CA LEU A 74 -12.41 -13.76 10.09
C LEU A 74 -13.88 -14.10 9.83
N MET A 75 -14.46 -13.57 8.75
CA MET A 75 -15.84 -13.86 8.40
C MET A 75 -15.95 -15.27 7.81
N GLU A 76 -16.29 -16.23 8.66
CA GLU A 76 -16.68 -17.57 8.22
C GLU A 76 -18.12 -17.59 7.66
N THR A 77 -18.88 -18.65 7.97
CA THR A 77 -20.23 -18.86 7.46
C THR A 77 -21.27 -18.18 8.34
N ILE A 78 -22.21 -17.48 7.72
CA ILE A 78 -23.39 -16.93 8.39
C ILE A 78 -24.62 -17.64 7.84
N THR A 79 -25.35 -18.35 8.70
CA THR A 79 -26.55 -19.09 8.31
C THR A 79 -27.76 -18.17 8.29
N GLN A 80 -28.55 -18.23 7.22
CA GLN A 80 -29.83 -17.56 7.13
C GLN A 80 -30.79 -18.11 8.17
N THR A 81 -31.45 -17.20 8.87
CA THR A 81 -32.49 -17.55 9.84
C THR A 81 -33.83 -16.96 9.41
N LYS A 82 -34.91 -17.44 10.04
CA LYS A 82 -36.24 -16.85 9.85
C LYS A 82 -36.41 -15.66 10.77
N GLN A 83 -37.24 -14.71 10.37
CA GLN A 83 -37.60 -13.55 11.20
C GLN A 83 -38.04 -13.92 12.62
N ILE A 84 -38.78 -15.02 12.78
CA ILE A 84 -39.23 -15.52 14.09
C ILE A 84 -38.09 -15.85 15.06
N ASN A 85 -36.87 -16.08 14.56
CA ASN A 85 -35.70 -16.36 15.38
C ASN A 85 -35.07 -15.08 15.96
N GLY A 86 -35.42 -13.89 15.46
CA GLY A 86 -34.98 -12.59 15.98
C GLY A 86 -33.48 -12.28 15.88
N SER A 87 -32.68 -13.16 15.28
CA SER A 87 -31.23 -12.95 15.10
C SER A 87 -30.96 -12.15 13.83
N ILE A 88 -30.33 -10.99 13.97
CA ILE A 88 -30.04 -10.07 12.88
C ILE A 88 -28.53 -9.91 12.74
N VAL A 89 -28.04 -9.94 11.51
CA VAL A 89 -26.67 -9.65 11.11
C VAL A 89 -26.68 -8.46 10.17
N ALA A 90 -25.70 -7.56 10.27
CA ALA A 90 -25.50 -6.48 9.32
C ALA A 90 -24.23 -6.73 8.52
N PHE A 91 -24.31 -6.65 7.19
CA PHE A 91 -23.18 -6.76 6.29
C PHE A 91 -22.76 -5.39 5.75
N LYS A 92 -21.47 -5.09 5.77
CA LYS A 92 -20.90 -3.89 5.15
C LYS A 92 -20.71 -4.16 3.66
N ILE A 93 -21.35 -3.39 2.79
CA ILE A 93 -21.31 -3.58 1.34
C ILE A 93 -21.31 -2.22 0.62
N GLU A 94 -20.81 -2.19 -0.61
CA GLU A 94 -20.89 -1.01 -1.47
C GLU A 94 -22.32 -0.75 -1.93
N ASN A 95 -22.72 0.53 -1.88
CA ASN A 95 -23.94 1.01 -2.50
C ASN A 95 -23.64 2.07 -3.57
N LYS A 96 -23.55 1.62 -4.83
CA LYS A 96 -23.22 2.50 -5.96
C LYS A 96 -24.37 3.42 -6.37
N SER A 97 -25.63 3.07 -6.09
CA SER A 97 -26.80 3.85 -6.52
C SER A 97 -27.15 5.00 -5.57
N LYS A 98 -26.52 5.10 -4.38
CA LYS A 98 -26.90 6.01 -3.29
C LYS A 98 -28.37 5.86 -2.82
N GLU A 99 -29.07 4.85 -3.32
CA GLU A 99 -30.43 4.47 -2.94
C GLU A 99 -30.39 3.13 -2.22
N CYS A 100 -31.33 2.87 -1.32
CA CYS A 100 -31.39 1.57 -0.63
C CYS A 100 -31.49 0.44 -1.66
N PRO A 101 -30.55 -0.53 -1.69
CA PRO A 101 -30.63 -1.61 -2.66
C PRO A 101 -31.94 -2.38 -2.52
N SER A 102 -32.60 -2.61 -3.65
CA SER A 102 -33.90 -3.30 -3.71
C SER A 102 -33.74 -4.71 -4.28
N GLY A 103 -34.40 -5.68 -3.67
CA GLY A 103 -34.41 -7.07 -4.14
C GLY A 103 -34.82 -8.03 -3.02
N SER A 104 -34.98 -9.31 -3.38
CA SER A 104 -35.11 -10.38 -2.38
C SER A 104 -33.74 -10.73 -1.79
N ASN A 105 -33.71 -11.31 -0.59
CA ASN A 105 -32.52 -11.90 0.04
C ASN A 105 -31.31 -10.96 0.21
N PRO A 106 -31.42 -9.84 0.95
CA PRO A 106 -30.24 -9.08 1.34
C PRO A 106 -29.18 -9.99 2.05
N PRO A 107 -27.88 -9.66 2.00
CA PRO A 107 -27.28 -8.55 1.24
C PRO A 107 -27.15 -8.86 -0.26
N THR A 108 -27.53 -10.07 -0.69
CA THR A 108 -27.47 -10.54 -2.08
C THR A 108 -28.77 -10.22 -2.82
N PHE A 109 -29.05 -8.93 -3.02
CA PHE A 109 -30.31 -8.41 -3.57
C PHE A 109 -30.65 -9.03 -4.94
N GLY A 110 -31.62 -9.94 -4.97
CA GLY A 110 -32.02 -10.69 -6.16
C GLY A 110 -31.03 -11.80 -6.54
N ASN A 111 -30.38 -12.42 -5.54
CA ASN A 111 -29.35 -13.46 -5.69
C ASN A 111 -28.12 -13.04 -6.48
N LYS A 112 -27.86 -11.73 -6.59
CA LYS A 112 -26.60 -11.19 -7.07
C LYS A 112 -25.64 -11.05 -5.90
N ASN A 113 -24.36 -11.33 -6.11
CA ASN A 113 -23.36 -11.14 -5.08
C ASN A 113 -23.34 -9.66 -4.64
N ALA A 114 -23.31 -9.45 -3.32
CA ALA A 114 -22.98 -8.14 -2.79
C ALA A 114 -21.47 -7.95 -2.93
N THR A 115 -21.02 -6.73 -3.17
CA THR A 115 -19.59 -6.43 -3.33
C THR A 115 -19.20 -5.31 -2.38
N GLY A 116 -17.92 -5.23 -2.06
CA GLY A 116 -17.37 -4.03 -1.44
C GLY A 116 -15.86 -3.95 -1.56
N SER A 117 -15.34 -2.74 -1.33
CA SER A 117 -13.92 -2.45 -1.31
C SER A 117 -13.59 -1.72 -0.01
N LEU A 118 -12.59 -2.22 0.72
CA LEU A 118 -12.09 -1.63 1.96
C LEU A 118 -10.72 -1.01 1.70
N TYR A 119 -10.52 0.23 2.11
CA TYR A 119 -9.19 0.82 2.19
C TYR A 119 -8.66 0.69 3.62
N ILE A 120 -7.52 0.02 3.77
CA ILE A 120 -6.92 -0.29 5.06
C ILE A 120 -5.61 0.46 5.18
N ASP A 121 -5.51 1.38 6.16
CA ASP A 121 -4.32 2.19 6.43
C ASP A 121 -4.10 2.49 7.93
N TYR A 122 -4.82 1.81 8.82
CA TYR A 122 -4.77 2.09 10.26
C TYR A 122 -3.44 1.74 10.94
N ASP A 123 -2.66 0.78 10.41
CA ASP A 123 -1.35 0.42 10.95
C ASP A 123 -0.23 1.08 10.15
N SER A 124 0.41 2.09 10.73
CA SER A 124 1.55 2.80 10.12
C SER A 124 2.77 1.91 9.84
N LYS A 125 2.78 0.65 10.32
CA LYS A 125 3.86 -0.32 10.06
C LYS A 125 3.57 -1.23 8.87
N ILE A 126 2.35 -1.21 8.35
CA ILE A 126 1.94 -2.03 7.20
C ILE A 126 1.56 -1.07 6.07
N PRO A 127 2.07 -1.27 4.84
CA PRO A 127 1.63 -0.49 3.70
C PRO A 127 0.11 -0.54 3.59
N PRO A 128 -0.52 0.58 3.23
CA PRO A 128 -1.95 0.54 3.00
C PRO A 128 -2.28 -0.48 1.90
N MET A 129 -3.52 -0.96 1.89
CA MET A 129 -4.01 -1.91 0.90
C MET A 129 -5.50 -1.71 0.62
N TRP A 130 -5.92 -2.14 -0.57
CA TRP A 130 -7.32 -2.35 -0.89
C TRP A 130 -7.69 -3.81 -0.66
N VAL A 131 -8.88 -4.04 -0.12
CA VAL A 131 -9.47 -5.37 -0.03
C VAL A 131 -10.78 -5.36 -0.77
N HIS A 132 -10.83 -6.07 -1.89
CA HIS A 132 -12.03 -6.24 -2.69
C HIS A 132 -12.69 -7.54 -2.28
N PHE A 133 -13.95 -7.49 -1.87
CA PHE A 133 -14.67 -8.68 -1.41
C PHE A 133 -16.03 -8.81 -2.08
N ASN A 134 -16.51 -10.05 -2.13
CA ASN A 134 -17.87 -10.36 -2.52
C ASN A 134 -18.53 -11.28 -1.49
N ILE A 135 -19.76 -10.94 -1.12
CA ILE A 135 -20.63 -11.79 -0.32
C ILE A 135 -21.57 -12.51 -1.26
N TYR A 136 -21.58 -13.84 -1.16
CA TYR A 136 -22.41 -14.70 -1.98
C TYR A 136 -23.26 -15.60 -1.08
N TYR A 137 -24.38 -16.06 -1.64
CA TYR A 137 -25.35 -16.88 -0.94
C TYR A 137 -25.42 -18.28 -1.57
N THR A 138 -25.29 -19.32 -0.76
CA THR A 138 -25.36 -20.71 -1.22
C THR A 138 -25.99 -21.56 -0.12
N GLU A 139 -27.04 -22.31 -0.47
CA GLU A 139 -27.67 -23.33 0.38
C GLU A 139 -28.02 -22.86 1.80
N GLY A 140 -28.64 -21.68 1.95
CA GLY A 140 -29.02 -21.19 3.27
C GLY A 140 -27.92 -20.43 4.01
N THR A 141 -26.78 -20.16 3.37
CA THR A 141 -25.63 -19.54 4.03
C THR A 141 -25.02 -18.42 3.20
N TRP A 142 -24.53 -17.39 3.88
CA TRP A 142 -23.67 -16.36 3.31
C TRP A 142 -22.21 -16.65 3.64
N LYS A 143 -21.36 -16.45 2.64
CA LYS A 143 -19.91 -16.56 2.72
C LYS A 143 -19.27 -15.37 2.01
N LEU A 144 -17.99 -15.14 2.30
CA LEU A 144 -17.22 -14.08 1.71
C LEU A 144 -15.98 -14.63 1.01
N ASN A 145 -15.71 -14.11 -0.18
CA ASN A 145 -14.41 -14.24 -0.84
C ASN A 145 -13.81 -12.85 -0.95
N TYR A 146 -12.48 -12.75 -0.93
CA TYR A 146 -11.78 -11.48 -1.04
C TYR A 146 -10.45 -11.61 -1.79
N GLU A 147 -9.97 -10.48 -2.28
CA GLU A 147 -8.67 -10.28 -2.90
C GLU A 147 -8.03 -9.03 -2.28
N GLU A 148 -6.73 -9.12 -1.97
CA GLU A 148 -5.97 -8.02 -1.37
C GLU A 148 -5.06 -7.40 -2.44
N ASP A 149 -5.30 -6.13 -2.77
CA ASP A 149 -4.39 -5.33 -3.58
C ASP A 149 -3.44 -4.54 -2.67
N ARG A 150 -2.28 -5.16 -2.42
CA ARG A 150 -1.22 -4.63 -1.55
C ARG A 150 -0.31 -3.69 -2.33
N PHE A 151 -0.14 -2.46 -1.84
CA PHE A 151 0.61 -1.42 -2.54
C PHE A 151 2.08 -1.76 -2.76
N CYS A 152 2.70 -2.46 -1.81
CA CYS A 152 4.09 -2.89 -1.90
C CYS A 152 4.23 -4.36 -2.33
N GLY A 153 3.18 -4.99 -2.87
CA GLY A 153 3.16 -6.41 -3.21
C GLY A 153 2.94 -7.33 -2.02
N GLU A 154 2.93 -8.64 -2.27
CA GLU A 154 2.58 -9.64 -1.26
C GLU A 154 3.66 -9.83 -0.19
N TYR A 155 4.95 -9.80 -0.54
CA TYR A 155 6.03 -10.06 0.41
C TYR A 155 7.33 -9.31 0.06
N GLN A 156 8.07 -8.91 1.09
CA GLN A 156 9.45 -8.37 1.07
C GLN A 156 9.61 -6.94 0.54
N TYR A 157 9.21 -5.93 1.33
CA TYR A 157 9.66 -4.55 1.19
C TYR A 157 10.54 -4.17 2.40
N ASP A 158 11.46 -3.23 2.21
CA ASP A 158 12.34 -2.73 3.28
C ASP A 158 11.78 -1.53 4.02
N GLY A 159 10.90 -0.78 3.36
CA GLY A 159 10.22 0.38 3.90
C GLY A 159 9.17 0.89 2.93
N PHE A 160 8.21 1.65 3.45
CA PHE A 160 7.20 2.33 2.66
C PHE A 160 6.89 3.70 3.27
N VAL A 161 6.28 4.58 2.47
CA VAL A 161 5.76 5.85 2.96
C VAL A 161 4.57 6.30 2.11
N SER A 162 3.56 6.87 2.77
CA SER A 162 2.40 7.50 2.11
C SER A 162 2.63 8.99 1.91
N HIS A 163 2.12 9.53 0.81
CA HIS A 163 2.22 10.94 0.46
C HIS A 163 0.85 11.64 0.53
N ALA A 164 0.89 12.97 0.61
CA ALA A 164 -0.30 13.81 0.63
C ALA A 164 -1.11 13.78 -0.67
N ASP A 165 -0.49 13.43 -1.80
CA ASP A 165 -1.17 13.30 -3.11
C ASP A 165 -1.81 11.92 -3.33
N SER A 166 -2.00 11.17 -2.25
CA SER A 166 -2.54 9.83 -2.26
C SER A 166 -1.69 8.85 -3.06
N THR A 167 -0.37 8.99 -3.05
CA THR A 167 0.55 7.95 -3.53
C THR A 167 1.27 7.25 -2.38
N VAL A 168 1.85 6.09 -2.66
CA VAL A 168 2.63 5.29 -1.73
C VAL A 168 3.92 4.86 -2.44
N SER A 169 5.05 5.21 -1.84
CA SER A 169 6.37 4.70 -2.23
C SER A 169 6.72 3.47 -1.41
N CYS A 170 7.27 2.45 -2.06
CA CYS A 170 7.84 1.27 -1.44
C CYS A 170 9.32 1.15 -1.83
N SER A 171 10.16 0.66 -0.92
CA SER A 171 11.57 0.37 -1.17
C SER A 171 11.88 -1.11 -1.08
N PHE A 172 12.78 -1.53 -1.94
CA PHE A 172 13.31 -2.88 -2.03
C PHE A 172 14.82 -2.76 -2.17
N VAL A 173 15.57 -3.29 -1.20
CA VAL A 173 17.01 -3.10 -1.09
C VAL A 173 17.72 -4.42 -1.32
N TRP A 174 18.67 -4.40 -2.24
CA TRP A 174 19.60 -5.49 -2.44
C TRP A 174 21.00 -5.05 -2.01
N TYR A 175 21.78 -6.03 -1.58
CA TYR A 175 23.12 -5.79 -1.10
C TYR A 175 24.04 -6.97 -1.44
N ASN A 176 25.33 -6.69 -1.53
CA ASN A 176 26.36 -7.67 -1.77
C ASN A 176 27.36 -7.73 -0.59
N GLU A 177 27.42 -8.87 0.11
CA GLU A 177 28.35 -9.09 1.24
C GLU A 177 29.82 -9.24 0.79
N TYR A 178 30.06 -9.47 -0.49
CA TYR A 178 31.39 -9.49 -1.10
C TYR A 178 31.83 -8.10 -1.54
N THR A 179 33.10 -7.97 -1.93
CA THR A 179 33.70 -6.68 -2.29
C THR A 179 33.26 -6.13 -3.65
N THR A 180 32.52 -6.88 -4.47
CA THR A 180 32.05 -6.41 -5.78
C THR A 180 30.80 -5.55 -5.64
N GLY A 181 30.75 -4.47 -6.43
CA GLY A 181 29.60 -3.56 -6.51
C GLY A 181 28.69 -3.91 -7.68
N TYR A 182 27.49 -3.34 -7.67
CA TYR A 182 26.54 -3.45 -8.77
C TYR A 182 26.77 -2.34 -9.80
N THR A 183 26.73 -2.73 -11.08
CA THR A 183 26.65 -1.80 -12.20
C THR A 183 25.24 -1.21 -12.30
N TYR A 184 25.09 -0.08 -12.99
CA TYR A 184 23.79 0.53 -13.24
C TYR A 184 22.85 -0.39 -14.02
N ASP A 185 23.37 -1.07 -15.05
CA ASP A 185 22.57 -1.93 -15.92
C ASP A 185 22.07 -3.19 -15.19
N GLU A 186 22.90 -3.81 -14.33
CA GLU A 186 22.47 -4.94 -13.48
C GLU A 186 21.36 -4.54 -12.52
N VAL A 187 21.46 -3.35 -11.92
CA VAL A 187 20.43 -2.82 -11.04
C VAL A 187 19.15 -2.59 -11.81
N LYS A 188 19.23 -1.94 -12.98
CA LYS A 188 18.08 -1.70 -13.85
C LYS A 188 17.39 -3.01 -14.24
N GLU A 189 18.15 -3.99 -14.73
CA GLU A 189 17.61 -5.30 -15.11
C GLU A 189 16.93 -5.99 -13.91
N THR A 190 17.51 -5.87 -12.72
CA THR A 190 16.92 -6.44 -11.52
C THR A 190 15.61 -5.75 -11.15
N CYS A 191 15.55 -4.41 -11.15
CA CYS A 191 14.32 -3.68 -10.85
C CYS A 191 13.23 -3.98 -11.90
N ASP A 192 13.57 -3.93 -13.19
CA ASP A 192 12.65 -4.23 -14.31
C ASP A 192 12.05 -5.64 -14.18
N LYS A 193 12.85 -6.64 -13.77
CA LYS A 193 12.40 -8.04 -13.60
C LYS A 193 11.23 -8.17 -12.61
N TYR A 194 11.20 -7.32 -11.59
CA TYR A 194 10.13 -7.30 -10.59
C TYR A 194 9.05 -6.24 -10.89
N ALA A 195 9.09 -5.62 -12.08
CA ALA A 195 8.25 -4.49 -12.46
C ALA A 195 8.34 -3.32 -11.46
N TYR A 196 9.57 -3.06 -10.98
CA TYR A 196 9.93 -1.92 -10.14
C TYR A 196 10.81 -0.96 -10.93
N ASP A 197 10.86 0.28 -10.48
CA ASP A 197 11.81 1.28 -10.97
C ASP A 197 13.05 1.32 -10.08
N MET A 198 14.14 1.96 -10.52
CA MET A 198 15.22 2.33 -9.61
C MET A 198 14.77 3.50 -8.72
N ALA A 199 15.28 3.57 -7.48
CA ALA A 199 14.83 4.60 -6.54
C ALA A 199 15.36 6.01 -6.87
N GLY A 200 14.51 7.02 -6.79
CA GLY A 200 14.86 8.44 -6.81
C GLY A 200 13.99 9.22 -5.83
N PHE A 201 14.49 10.29 -5.22
CA PHE A 201 13.69 11.06 -4.25
C PHE A 201 12.75 12.00 -4.98
N LYS A 202 11.46 11.67 -5.01
CA LYS A 202 10.43 12.52 -5.61
C LYS A 202 9.71 13.35 -4.55
N TYR A 203 9.48 12.76 -3.39
CA TYR A 203 8.85 13.39 -2.25
C TYR A 203 9.85 13.55 -1.10
N LYS A 204 9.64 14.55 -0.23
CA LYS A 204 10.52 14.80 0.92
C LYS A 204 10.55 13.59 1.86
N GLU A 205 9.42 12.91 1.97
CA GLU A 205 9.20 11.71 2.77
C GLU A 205 10.01 10.51 2.26
N ASP A 206 10.23 10.40 0.94
CA ASP A 206 11.03 9.33 0.33
C ASP A 206 12.47 9.31 0.86
N VAL A 207 13.03 10.50 1.14
CA VAL A 207 14.44 10.64 1.58
C VAL A 207 14.70 9.83 2.83
N ALA A 208 13.83 9.97 3.85
CA ALA A 208 14.00 9.22 5.10
C ALA A 208 13.77 7.72 4.87
N MET A 209 12.73 7.37 4.12
CA MET A 209 12.37 5.97 3.86
C MET A 209 13.50 5.21 3.14
N PHE A 210 14.00 5.72 2.01
CA PHE A 210 15.07 5.07 1.26
C PHE A 210 16.41 5.02 2.01
N VAL A 211 16.76 6.10 2.72
CA VAL A 211 18.01 6.16 3.49
C VAL A 211 18.00 5.15 4.63
N GLU A 212 16.92 5.09 5.41
CA GLU A 212 16.83 4.16 6.53
C GLU A 212 16.71 2.70 6.05
N SER A 213 16.02 2.44 4.93
CA SER A 213 16.02 1.12 4.29
C SER A 213 17.43 0.67 3.91
N ALA A 214 18.23 1.53 3.26
CA ALA A 214 19.59 1.17 2.86
C ALA A 214 20.57 1.05 4.05
N LYS A 215 20.45 1.90 5.07
CA LYS A 215 21.31 1.85 6.27
C LYS A 215 21.25 0.53 7.02
N LYS A 216 20.10 -0.16 7.01
CA LYS A 216 19.93 -1.49 7.62
C LYS A 216 20.97 -2.51 7.12
N TYR A 217 21.49 -2.30 5.92
CA TYR A 217 22.41 -3.23 5.25
C TYR A 217 23.89 -2.86 5.41
N LEU A 218 24.25 -1.74 6.04
CA LEU A 218 25.65 -1.39 6.33
C LEU A 218 26.35 -2.49 7.15
N GLY A 219 25.69 -2.99 8.20
CA GLY A 219 26.21 -4.09 9.01
C GLY A 219 26.37 -5.41 8.23
N LYS A 220 25.56 -5.63 7.20
CA LYS A 220 25.62 -6.83 6.34
C LYS A 220 26.80 -6.78 5.38
N ILE A 221 27.06 -5.62 4.80
CA ILE A 221 28.25 -5.41 3.95
C ILE A 221 29.55 -5.21 4.76
N LYS A 222 29.45 -5.22 6.10
CA LYS A 222 30.55 -5.03 7.06
C LYS A 222 31.32 -3.72 6.84
N ASP A 223 30.58 -2.67 6.51
CA ASP A 223 31.12 -1.34 6.27
C ASP A 223 30.34 -0.30 7.08
N THR A 224 30.98 0.84 7.36
CA THR A 224 30.34 2.01 7.95
C THR A 224 29.93 3.03 6.88
N LYS A 225 30.49 2.89 5.67
CA LYS A 225 30.21 3.74 4.52
C LYS A 225 29.79 2.90 3.33
N ALA A 226 28.82 3.39 2.56
CA ALA A 226 28.37 2.71 1.35
C ALA A 226 28.08 3.70 0.23
N TYR A 227 28.43 3.29 -0.99
CA TYR A 227 27.83 3.82 -2.20
C TYR A 227 26.61 2.96 -2.53
N VAL A 228 25.49 3.62 -2.78
CA VAL A 228 24.21 3.00 -3.08
C VAL A 228 23.79 3.42 -4.49
N ARG A 229 23.54 2.45 -5.37
CA ARG A 229 22.97 2.74 -6.69
C ARG A 229 21.52 3.18 -6.54
N VAL A 230 21.22 4.30 -7.19
CA VAL A 230 19.92 4.93 -7.29
C VAL A 230 19.70 5.34 -8.75
N ASP A 231 18.49 5.74 -9.10
CA ASP A 231 18.13 6.08 -10.46
C ASP A 231 18.84 7.34 -10.97
N GLY A 232 19.14 7.34 -12.26
CA GLY A 232 19.69 8.49 -12.98
C GLY A 232 21.02 8.18 -13.66
N ILE A 233 20.99 8.15 -14.98
CA ILE A 233 22.18 8.17 -15.85
C ILE A 233 22.16 9.42 -16.72
N ARG A 234 23.28 10.12 -16.91
CA ARG A 234 23.32 11.30 -17.79
C ARG A 234 22.88 10.93 -19.20
N THR A 235 22.11 11.83 -19.81
CA THR A 235 21.83 11.78 -21.24
C THR A 235 23.12 11.90 -22.05
N ALA A 236 23.15 11.32 -23.25
CA ALA A 236 24.34 11.34 -24.12
C ALA A 236 24.90 12.75 -24.41
N ALA A 237 24.03 13.78 -24.45
CA ALA A 237 24.45 15.17 -24.59
C ALA A 237 25.17 15.69 -23.32
N CYS A 238 24.67 15.31 -22.15
CA CYS A 238 25.21 15.75 -20.86
C CYS A 238 26.45 15.00 -20.41
N GLN A 239 26.70 13.79 -20.93
CA GLN A 239 27.99 13.12 -20.78
C GLN A 239 29.15 13.94 -21.39
N LYS A 240 28.88 14.68 -22.47
CA LYS A 240 29.89 15.52 -23.15
C LYS A 240 30.04 16.90 -22.50
N THR A 241 28.96 17.44 -21.93
CA THR A 241 28.89 18.82 -21.42
C THR A 241 28.19 18.92 -20.06
N PRO A 242 28.69 18.22 -19.02
CA PRO A 242 27.97 18.01 -17.77
C PRO A 242 27.74 19.30 -16.95
N LYS A 243 28.53 20.35 -17.20
CA LYS A 243 28.53 21.61 -16.42
C LYS A 243 27.49 22.63 -16.88
N THR A 244 26.72 22.36 -17.93
CA THR A 244 25.66 23.29 -18.35
C THR A 244 24.51 23.26 -17.33
N ALA A 245 23.76 24.36 -17.21
CA ALA A 245 22.61 24.42 -16.31
C ALA A 245 21.57 23.33 -16.62
N TYR A 246 21.37 23.03 -17.91
CA TYR A 246 20.51 21.93 -18.35
C TYR A 246 21.01 20.57 -17.82
N CYS A 247 22.31 20.30 -17.95
CA CYS A 247 22.90 19.04 -17.51
C CYS A 247 23.09 18.89 -16.00
N MET A 248 22.97 19.99 -15.26
CA MET A 248 22.93 19.99 -13.80
C MET A 248 21.50 19.85 -13.24
N SER A 249 20.48 19.89 -14.09
CA SER A 249 19.09 19.65 -13.70
C SER A 249 18.70 18.18 -13.92
N GLU A 250 17.52 17.82 -13.45
CA GLU A 250 16.86 16.54 -13.69
C GLU A 250 16.81 16.21 -15.19
N LYS A 251 16.63 17.23 -16.05
CA LYS A 251 16.58 17.06 -17.52
C LYS A 251 17.91 16.61 -18.13
N GLY A 252 19.00 16.73 -17.38
CA GLY A 252 20.32 16.25 -17.76
C GLY A 252 20.46 14.72 -17.71
N PHE A 253 19.51 14.03 -17.08
CA PHE A 253 19.53 12.62 -16.78
C PHE A 253 18.31 11.90 -17.35
N THR A 254 18.48 10.61 -17.60
CA THR A 254 17.41 9.65 -17.88
C THR A 254 17.16 8.86 -16.60
N PHE A 255 15.88 8.71 -16.26
CA PHE A 255 15.42 7.93 -15.12
C PHE A 255 14.57 6.76 -15.61
N THR A 256 14.61 5.66 -14.88
CA THR A 256 13.74 4.49 -15.08
C THR A 256 12.35 4.73 -14.48
N GLY A 257 12.30 5.37 -13.31
CA GLY A 257 11.07 5.71 -12.60
C GLY A 257 10.66 7.18 -12.70
N PRO A 258 9.78 7.63 -11.80
CA PRO A 258 9.38 9.02 -11.71
C PRO A 258 10.58 9.95 -11.57
N THR A 259 10.60 11.05 -12.32
CA THR A 259 11.67 12.04 -12.23
C THR A 259 11.82 12.53 -10.78
N PRO A 260 13.01 12.37 -10.17
CA PRO A 260 13.27 12.85 -8.81
C PRO A 260 13.31 14.37 -8.76
N ASP A 261 13.15 14.95 -7.57
CA ASP A 261 13.34 16.37 -7.31
C ASP A 261 14.76 16.61 -6.78
N PHE A 262 15.64 17.23 -7.58
CA PHE A 262 17.02 17.47 -7.17
C PHE A 262 17.13 18.48 -6.03
N SER A 263 16.08 19.23 -5.67
CA SER A 263 16.09 20.06 -4.47
C SER A 263 16.17 19.24 -3.18
N LEU A 264 15.78 17.95 -3.24
CA LEU A 264 15.92 16.98 -2.14
C LEU A 264 17.33 16.39 -2.07
N TYR A 265 18.15 16.56 -3.11
CA TYR A 265 19.46 15.93 -3.25
C TYR A 265 20.54 16.81 -2.63
N LYS A 266 21.19 16.32 -1.58
CA LYS A 266 22.35 16.99 -0.96
C LYS A 266 23.63 16.57 -1.68
N TRP A 267 23.97 17.25 -2.75
CA TRP A 267 25.17 16.92 -3.54
C TRP A 267 26.47 17.13 -2.75
N VAL A 268 27.47 16.26 -2.97
CA VAL A 268 28.83 16.45 -2.46
C VAL A 268 29.43 17.75 -3.00
N THR A 269 29.26 17.99 -4.31
CA THR A 269 29.63 19.26 -4.97
C THR A 269 28.42 19.81 -5.72
N ASN A 270 27.99 19.11 -6.77
CA ASN A 270 26.75 19.32 -7.52
C ASN A 270 26.53 18.12 -8.46
N SER A 271 25.41 18.13 -9.18
CA SER A 271 25.05 17.10 -10.18
C SER A 271 25.97 17.07 -11.41
N SER A 272 26.84 18.05 -11.67
CA SER A 272 27.86 17.99 -12.76
C SER A 272 29.14 17.26 -12.37
N ALA A 273 29.26 16.83 -11.10
CA ALA A 273 30.47 16.19 -10.61
C ALA A 273 30.88 14.99 -11.47
N GLN A 274 32.18 14.85 -11.66
CA GLN A 274 32.84 13.71 -12.28
C GLN A 274 34.21 13.62 -11.60
N HIS A 275 34.42 12.59 -10.77
CA HIS A 275 35.74 12.34 -10.19
C HIS A 275 36.72 11.94 -11.29
N VAL A 276 36.23 11.16 -12.25
CA VAL A 276 36.91 10.82 -13.51
C VAL A 276 35.98 11.10 -14.68
N LYS A 277 36.52 11.50 -15.83
CA LYS A 277 35.72 11.71 -17.05
C LYS A 277 35.01 10.40 -17.42
N GLY A 278 33.69 10.48 -17.67
CA GLY A 278 32.85 9.32 -17.98
C GLY A 278 32.09 8.74 -16.78
N GLU A 279 32.17 9.39 -15.62
CA GLU A 279 31.26 9.13 -14.51
C GLU A 279 29.92 9.83 -14.74
N ASP A 280 28.85 9.05 -14.91
CA ASP A 280 27.57 9.56 -15.42
C ASP A 280 26.35 9.01 -14.67
N CYS A 281 26.53 8.14 -13.67
CA CYS A 281 25.45 7.56 -12.90
C CYS A 281 25.37 8.13 -11.50
N ILE A 282 24.16 8.47 -11.05
CA ILE A 282 23.93 9.00 -9.72
C ILE A 282 24.14 7.88 -8.69
N VAL A 283 24.78 8.24 -7.58
CA VAL A 283 24.91 7.38 -6.41
C VAL A 283 24.53 8.15 -5.16
N MET A 284 23.95 7.43 -4.21
CA MET A 284 23.72 7.90 -2.86
C MET A 284 24.87 7.43 -1.97
N ILE A 285 25.39 8.31 -1.11
CA ILE A 285 26.51 8.04 -0.21
C ILE A 285 25.99 8.05 1.22
N ILE A 286 26.07 6.90 1.87
CA ILE A 286 25.78 6.73 3.29
C ILE A 286 27.12 6.66 4.03
N ASP A 287 27.25 7.42 5.12
CA ASP A 287 28.44 7.48 5.96
C ASP A 287 28.01 7.42 7.44
N GLY A 288 27.78 6.21 7.93
CA GLY A 288 27.20 5.93 9.22
C GLY A 288 25.89 6.70 9.45
N ASN A 289 25.90 7.56 10.47
CA ASN A 289 24.76 8.40 10.85
C ASN A 289 24.80 9.82 10.26
N ALA A 290 25.80 10.13 9.43
CA ALA A 290 25.87 11.43 8.77
C ALA A 290 24.68 11.64 7.82
N ALA A 291 24.40 12.90 7.50
CA ALA A 291 23.42 13.22 6.47
C ALA A 291 23.87 12.63 5.13
N VAL A 292 22.96 11.93 4.47
CA VAL A 292 23.21 11.32 3.17
C VAL A 292 23.60 12.37 2.14
N LYS A 293 24.50 12.00 1.23
CA LYS A 293 24.90 12.86 0.11
C LYS A 293 24.69 12.17 -1.23
N MET A 294 24.55 12.97 -2.26
CA MET A 294 24.45 12.50 -3.64
C MET A 294 25.74 12.84 -4.39
N ASP A 295 26.14 11.98 -5.31
CA ASP A 295 27.28 12.20 -6.19
C ASP A 295 27.03 11.54 -7.53
N VAL A 296 27.92 11.78 -8.49
CA VAL A 296 27.92 11.08 -9.78
C VAL A 296 29.21 10.27 -9.88
N ARG A 297 29.06 8.99 -10.20
CA ARG A 297 30.13 7.99 -10.27
C ARG A 297 30.02 7.14 -11.53
N ALA A 298 31.05 6.33 -11.78
CA ALA A 298 31.07 5.39 -12.88
C ALA A 298 29.81 4.51 -12.86
N CYS A 299 29.23 4.24 -14.02
CA CYS A 299 28.06 3.36 -14.13
C CYS A 299 28.42 1.88 -13.95
N THR A 300 29.70 1.54 -14.09
CA THR A 300 30.25 0.19 -13.90
C THR A 300 30.76 -0.01 -12.47
N ASP A 301 31.11 -1.25 -12.14
CA ASP A 301 31.79 -1.54 -10.88
C ASP A 301 33.24 -1.05 -10.96
N THR A 302 33.62 -0.19 -10.00
CA THR A 302 34.94 0.45 -9.94
C THR A 302 35.41 0.46 -8.48
N VAL A 303 36.56 1.08 -8.19
CA VAL A 303 37.17 1.11 -6.86
C VAL A 303 36.20 1.53 -5.73
N MET A 304 35.20 2.37 -6.05
CA MET A 304 34.12 2.74 -5.12
C MET A 304 32.89 1.86 -5.40
N HIS A 305 32.95 0.62 -4.93
CA HIS A 305 31.93 -0.40 -5.16
C HIS A 305 30.57 0.02 -4.58
N ALA A 306 29.57 0.16 -5.45
CA ALA A 306 28.20 0.37 -5.02
C ALA A 306 27.56 -0.96 -4.64
N ARG A 307 27.80 -1.39 -3.40
CA ARG A 307 27.43 -2.73 -2.89
C ARG A 307 25.98 -2.82 -2.41
N ILE A 308 25.23 -1.72 -2.49
CA ILE A 308 23.82 -1.64 -2.17
C ILE A 308 23.11 -0.99 -3.35
N PHE A 309 21.89 -1.41 -3.66
CA PHE A 309 21.01 -0.66 -4.55
C PHE A 309 19.57 -0.71 -4.06
N ILE A 310 18.77 0.23 -4.56
CA ILE A 310 17.37 0.35 -4.16
C ILE A 310 16.50 0.36 -5.42
N CYS A 311 15.57 -0.59 -5.50
CA CYS A 311 14.41 -0.48 -6.36
C CYS A 311 13.26 0.16 -5.60
N SER A 312 12.36 0.80 -6.32
CA SER A 312 11.19 1.48 -5.79
C SER A 312 9.95 1.17 -6.59
N LEU A 313 8.82 1.25 -5.90
CA LEU A 313 7.50 1.16 -6.51
C LEU A 313 6.67 2.33 -6.01
N LEU A 314 6.19 3.17 -6.92
CA LEU A 314 5.29 4.28 -6.63
C LEU A 314 3.89 3.92 -7.16
N ARG A 315 2.92 3.74 -6.25
CA ARG A 315 1.52 3.46 -6.61
C ARG A 315 0.58 4.53 -6.10
N LYS A 316 -0.53 4.73 -6.81
CA LYS A 316 -1.60 5.65 -6.42
C LYS A 316 -2.67 4.91 -5.63
N LYS A 317 -3.06 5.47 -4.49
CA LYS A 317 -4.14 4.98 -3.62
C LYS A 317 -5.48 4.93 -4.35
#